data_AF-A0A356K3Q0-F1
#
_entry.id   AF-A0A356K3Q0-F1
#
_cell.length_a   1.000
_cell.length_b   1.000
_cell.length_c   1.000
_cell.angle_alpha   90.00
_cell.angle_beta   90.00
_cell.angle_gamma   90.00
#
_symmetry.space_group_name_H-M   'P 1'
#
loop_
_entity.id
_entity.type
_entity.pdbx_description
1 polymer ?
#
loop_
_entity_poly.entity_id
_entity_poly.type
_entity_poly.pdbx_seq_one_letter_code
_entity_poly.pdbx_strand_id
1 'polypeptide(L)'
;MFLDNIDLEEIKEKVFINHVVDSGTRDALIMRMRELLKTTNYIANFKERIKYRSACNSPFEMTDDNLYIWEYDVITIKNEYIPYISEILKSQKVLKK
;
A
#
# COMPACT_ATOMS: atom_id res chain seq x y z
N MET A 1 -3.22 -4.71 -4.02
CA MET A 1 -2.47 -4.50 -5.28
C MET A 1 -1.89 -3.10 -5.22
N PHE A 2 -0.61 -2.90 -5.53
CA PHE A 2 0.01 -1.57 -5.50
C PHE A 2 -0.36 -0.82 -6.79
N LEU A 3 -0.71 0.47 -6.67
CA LEU A 3 -0.94 1.37 -7.80
C LEU A 3 0.30 2.23 -8.02
N ASP A 4 0.75 2.30 -9.27
CA ASP A 4 1.81 3.23 -9.66
C ASP A 4 1.23 4.65 -9.76
N ASN A 5 2.10 5.67 -9.66
CA ASN A 5 1.69 7.08 -9.65
C ASN A 5 0.89 7.51 -10.90
N ILE A 6 1.15 6.88 -12.05
CA ILE A 6 0.45 7.16 -13.31
C ILE A 6 -1.02 6.70 -13.22
N ASP A 7 -1.25 5.52 -12.65
CA ASP A 7 -2.60 4.97 -12.49
C ASP A 7 -3.42 5.77 -11.46
N LEU A 8 -2.76 6.33 -10.44
CA LEU A 8 -3.39 7.14 -9.41
C LEU A 8 -3.92 8.48 -9.96
N GLU A 9 -3.13 9.18 -10.77
CA GLU A 9 -3.52 10.49 -11.33
C GLU A 9 -4.77 10.40 -12.21
N GLU A 10 -4.94 9.30 -12.95
CA GLU A 10 -6.06 9.09 -13.86
C GLU A 10 -7.39 8.78 -13.13
N ILE A 11 -7.30 8.18 -11.93
CA ILE A 11 -8.48 7.76 -11.16
C ILE A 11 -8.78 8.63 -9.94
N LYS A 12 -7.89 9.57 -9.58
CA LYS A 12 -7.96 10.33 -8.30
C LYS A 12 -9.30 11.01 -8.02
N GLU A 13 -10.02 11.48 -9.05
CA GLU A 13 -11.33 12.15 -8.89
C GLU A 13 -12.47 11.17 -8.60
N LYS A 14 -12.27 9.87 -8.87
CA LYS A 14 -13.28 8.81 -8.78
C LYS A 14 -13.05 7.87 -7.59
N VAL A 15 -12.02 8.14 -6.79
CA VAL A 15 -11.62 7.34 -5.63
C VAL A 15 -11.59 8.21 -4.38
N PHE A 16 -11.65 7.56 -3.22
CA PHE A 16 -11.32 8.17 -1.95
C PHE A 16 -9.88 7.83 -1.59
N ILE A 17 -9.08 8.84 -1.25
CA ILE A 17 -7.68 8.65 -0.84
C ILE A 17 -7.59 8.97 0.64
N ASN A 18 -7.19 7.97 1.43
CA ASN A 18 -6.90 8.15 2.85
C ASN A 18 -5.41 7.94 3.10
N HIS A 19 -4.73 8.98 3.57
CA HIS A 19 -3.33 8.89 3.96
C HIS A 19 -3.19 8.21 5.32
N VAL A 20 -2.29 7.23 5.41
CA VAL A 20 -2.05 6.45 6.62
C VAL A 20 -0.59 6.57 7.01
N VAL A 21 -0.37 6.89 8.29
CA VAL A 21 0.93 6.83 8.95
C VAL A 21 0.79 5.91 10.15
N ASP A 22 1.57 4.83 10.18
CA ASP A 22 1.49 3.83 11.24
C ASP A 22 2.90 3.40 11.69
N SER A 23 2.98 2.72 12.83
CA SER A 23 4.23 2.17 13.35
C SER A 23 4.02 0.85 14.09
N GLY A 24 5.02 -0.01 14.05
CA GLY A 24 4.97 -1.32 14.70
C GLY A 24 5.97 -2.32 14.13
N THR A 25 5.83 -3.58 14.53
CA THR A 25 6.62 -4.71 14.01
C THR A 25 6.10 -5.12 12.65
N ARG A 26 7.01 -5.51 11.74
CA ARG A 26 6.70 -5.81 10.33
C ARG A 26 5.51 -6.76 10.14
N ASP A 27 5.35 -7.76 11.00
CA ASP A 27 4.24 -8.70 10.92
C ASP A 27 2.89 -8.07 11.24
N ALA A 28 2.83 -7.27 12.31
CA ALA A 28 1.64 -6.51 12.65
C ALA A 28 1.26 -5.55 11.52
N LEU A 29 2.29 -5.03 10.83
CA LEU A 29 2.12 -4.16 9.69
C LEU A 29 1.49 -4.89 8.49
N ILE A 30 2.08 -6.01 8.09
CA ILE A 30 1.58 -6.83 6.99
C ILE A 30 0.16 -7.33 7.25
N MET A 31 -0.14 -7.72 8.50
CA MET A 31 -1.49 -8.17 8.88
C MET A 31 -2.55 -7.09 8.61
N ARG A 32 -2.34 -5.86 9.09
CA ARG A 32 -3.30 -4.75 8.88
C ARG A 32 -3.47 -4.43 7.39
N MET A 33 -2.38 -4.44 6.63
CA MET A 33 -2.48 -4.23 5.17
C MET A 33 -3.30 -5.31 4.47
N ARG A 34 -3.17 -6.58 4.87
CA ARG A 34 -4.00 -7.67 4.31
C ARG A 34 -5.48 -7.46 4.63
N GLU A 35 -5.81 -6.97 5.81
CA GLU A 35 -7.20 -6.66 6.19
C GLU A 35 -7.77 -5.47 5.39
N LEU A 36 -6.93 -4.48 5.08
CA LEU A 36 -7.29 -3.31 4.29
C LEU A 36 -7.46 -3.64 2.80
N LEU A 37 -6.60 -4.51 2.25
CA LEU A 37 -6.62 -4.95 0.85
C LEU A 37 -7.79 -5.91 0.57
N LYS A 38 -9.01 -5.40 0.65
CA LYS A 38 -10.22 -6.04 0.08
C LYS A 38 -10.41 -5.60 -1.36
N THR A 39 -11.36 -6.22 -2.08
CA THR A 39 -11.58 -6.09 -3.53
C THR A 39 -11.73 -4.66 -4.04
N THR A 40 -12.10 -3.71 -3.18
CA THR A 40 -12.34 -2.30 -3.53
C THR A 40 -11.18 -1.36 -3.15
N ASN A 41 -10.14 -1.88 -2.50
CA ASN A 41 -9.07 -1.09 -1.90
C ASN A 41 -7.71 -1.40 -2.53
N TYR A 42 -6.98 -0.33 -2.84
CA TYR A 42 -5.63 -0.35 -3.38
C TYR A 42 -4.70 0.44 -2.47
N ILE A 43 -3.40 0.21 -2.61
CA ILE A 43 -2.36 0.95 -1.87
C ILE A 43 -1.47 1.67 -2.87
N ALA A 44 -1.16 2.93 -2.62
CA ALA A 44 -0.15 3.69 -3.37
C ALA A 44 0.82 4.40 -2.43
N ASN A 45 1.87 4.98 -3.00
CA ASN A 45 2.85 5.82 -2.29
C ASN A 45 3.47 5.16 -1.04
N PHE A 46 3.62 3.83 -1.06
CA PHE A 46 4.14 3.08 0.07
C PHE A 46 5.61 3.42 0.36
N LYS A 47 5.87 3.86 1.59
CA LYS A 47 7.21 4.12 2.12
C LYS A 47 7.36 3.39 3.44
N GLU A 48 8.46 2.68 3.61
CA GLU A 48 8.83 2.01 4.86
C GLU A 48 10.18 2.56 5.35
N ARG A 49 10.30 2.82 6.65
CA ARG A 49 11.57 3.16 7.30
C ARG A 49 11.70 2.51 8.67
N ILE A 50 12.91 2.17 9.05
CA ILE A 50 13.22 1.64 10.40
C ILE A 50 13.19 2.80 11.40
N LYS A 51 12.38 2.68 12.45
CA LYS A 51 12.32 3.60 13.60
C LYS A 51 13.32 3.21 14.68
N TYR A 52 13.39 1.91 14.98
CA TYR A 52 14.32 1.37 15.97
C TYR A 52 14.79 -0.01 15.51
N ARG A 53 16.10 -0.23 15.58
CA ARG A 53 16.72 -1.54 15.33
C ARG A 53 17.14 -2.14 16.67
N SER A 54 16.71 -3.37 16.94
CA SER A 54 17.14 -4.05 18.16
C SER A 54 18.66 -4.24 18.17
N ALA A 55 19.30 -3.97 19.31
CA ALA A 55 20.75 -3.98 19.47
C ALA A 55 21.37 -5.39 19.37
N CYS A 56 20.56 -6.44 19.52
CA CYS A 56 21.01 -7.84 19.46
C CYS A 56 21.24 -8.36 18.04
N ASN A 57 21.01 -7.52 17.02
CA ASN A 57 20.97 -7.97 15.64
C ASN A 57 22.23 -7.56 14.90
N SER A 58 22.92 -8.56 14.33
CA SER A 58 23.84 -8.35 13.22
C SER A 58 23.18 -7.43 12.16
N PRO A 59 23.92 -6.57 11.43
CA PRO A 59 23.37 -5.76 10.34
C PRO A 59 22.58 -6.58 9.30
N PHE A 60 22.88 -7.88 9.24
CA PHE A 60 22.31 -8.89 8.33
C PHE A 60 21.13 -9.68 8.91
N GLU A 61 20.83 -9.53 10.20
CA GLU A 61 19.71 -10.22 10.86
C GLU A 61 18.55 -9.24 11.06
N MET A 62 17.50 -9.39 10.25
CA MET A 62 16.22 -8.73 10.51
C MET A 62 15.46 -9.60 11.52
N THR A 63 15.41 -9.19 12.79
CA THR A 63 14.53 -9.84 13.78
C THR A 63 13.20 -9.12 13.88
N ASP A 64 12.20 -9.85 14.37
CA ASP A 64 10.80 -9.43 14.49
C ASP A 64 10.58 -8.27 15.48
N ASP A 65 11.60 -7.93 16.28
CA ASP A 65 11.57 -6.86 17.28
C ASP A 65 11.88 -5.46 16.72
N ASN A 66 12.26 -5.37 15.45
CA ASN A 66 12.49 -4.07 14.81
C ASN A 66 11.17 -3.29 14.72
N LEU A 67 11.23 -2.00 15.07
CA LEU A 67 10.11 -1.09 14.92
C LEU A 67 10.24 -0.32 13.61
N TYR A 68 9.17 -0.34 12.83
CA TYR A 68 9.06 0.35 11.56
C TYR A 68 8.05 1.49 11.64
N ILE A 69 8.27 2.51 10.81
CA ILE A 69 7.27 3.51 10.43
C ILE A 69 7.00 3.34 8.95
N TRP A 70 5.75 3.47 8.58
CA TRP A 70 5.29 3.18 7.24
C TRP A 70 4.15 4.13 6.92
N GLU A 71 4.21 4.64 5.71
CA GLU A 71 3.42 5.75 5.20
C GLU A 71 2.89 5.32 3.84
N TYR A 72 1.57 5.40 3.65
CA TYR A 72 0.94 4.96 2.41
C TYR A 72 -0.44 5.56 2.24
N ASP A 73 -0.93 5.55 1.01
CA ASP A 73 -2.29 5.97 0.69
C ASP A 73 -3.16 4.75 0.45
N VAL A 74 -4.28 4.68 1.17
CA VAL A 74 -5.36 3.72 0.91
C VAL A 74 -6.32 4.35 -0.09
N ILE A 75 -6.43 3.72 -1.26
CA ILE A 75 -7.28 4.17 -2.35
C ILE A 75 -8.52 3.28 -2.38
N THR A 76 -9.66 3.84 -2.00
CA THR A 76 -10.94 3.14 -2.02
C THR A 76 -11.74 3.58 -3.24
N ILE A 77 -12.07 2.63 -4.10
CA ILE A 77 -12.92 2.88 -5.26
C ILE A 77 -14.38 2.95 -4.82
N LYS A 78 -15.12 3.98 -5.24
CA LYS A 78 -16.57 4.02 -5.06
C LYS A 78 -17.24 2.94 -5.92
N ASN A 79 -18.25 2.27 -5.40
CA ASN A 79 -18.85 1.09 -6.03
C ASN A 79 -19.27 1.32 -7.49
N GLU A 80 -19.82 2.50 -7.80
CA GLU A 80 -20.26 2.90 -9.14
C GLU A 80 -19.11 2.98 -10.17
N TYR A 81 -17.86 3.18 -9.72
CA TYR A 81 -16.69 3.31 -10.60
C TYR A 81 -15.84 2.04 -10.66
N ILE A 82 -16.21 0.96 -9.95
CA ILE A 82 -15.47 -0.31 -9.96
C ILE A 82 -15.28 -0.86 -11.38
N PRO A 83 -16.32 -0.97 -12.24
CA PRO A 83 -16.15 -1.53 -13.58
C PRO A 83 -15.18 -0.71 -14.44
N TYR A 84 -15.35 0.62 -14.42
CA TYR A 84 -14.54 1.57 -15.18
C TYR A 84 -13.06 1.53 -14.76
N ILE A 85 -12.78 1.62 -13.45
CA ILE A 85 -11.40 1.59 -12.96
C ILE A 85 -10.77 0.20 -13.17
N SER A 86 -11.54 -0.88 -13.03
CA SER A 86 -11.06 -2.23 -13.32
C SER A 86 -10.62 -2.41 -14.77
N GLU A 87 -11.31 -1.75 -15.71
CA GLU A 87 -10.95 -1.76 -17.13
C GLU A 87 -9.63 -1.01 -17.37
N ILE A 88 -9.51 0.23 -16.86
CA ILE A 88 -8.28 1.04 -16.95
C ILE A 88 -7.06 0.27 -16.44
N LEU A 89 -7.17 -0.31 -15.24
CA LEU A 89 -6.08 -1.05 -14.61
C LEU A 89 -5.73 -2.35 -15.35
N LYS A 90 -6.70 -2.97 -16.03
CA LYS A 90 -6.44 -4.14 -16.91
C LYS A 90 -5.71 -3.72 -18.18
N SER A 91 -6.15 -2.64 -18.85
CA SER A 91 -5.50 -2.12 -20.07
C SER A 91 -4.05 -1.69 -19.83
N GLN A 92 -3.76 -1.03 -18.69
CA GLN A 92 -2.41 -0.62 -18.28
C GLN A 92 -1.47 -1.83 -18.10
N LYS A 93 -1.96 -2.93 -17.51
CA LYS A 93 -1.16 -4.18 -17.34
C LYS A 93 -0.82 -4.87 -18.66
N VAL A 94 -1.65 -4.70 -19.69
CA VAL A 94 -1.39 -5.27 -21.02
C VAL A 94 -0.35 -4.43 -21.76
N LEU A 95 -0.34 -3.10 -21.57
CA LEU A 95 0.61 -2.18 -22.21
C LEU A 95 2.00 -2.18 -21.57
N LYS A 96 2.13 -2.56 -20.29
CA LYS A 96 3.40 -2.68 -19.56
C LYS A 96 4.09 -4.06 -19.76
N LYS A 97 3.63 -4.90 -20.68
CA LYS A 97 4.17 -6.22 -20.99
C LYS A 97 4.98 -6.20 -22.28
#